data_AF-A0A0M0I1W1-F1
#
_entry.id   AF-A0A0M0I1W1-F1
#
_cell.length_a   1.000
_cell.length_b   1.000
_cell.length_c   1.000
_cell.angle_alpha   90.00
_cell.angle_beta   90.00
_cell.angle_gamma   90.00
#
_symmetry.space_group_name_H-M   'P 1'
#
loop_
_entity.id
_entity.type
_entity.pdbx_description
1 polymer ?
#
loop_
_entity_poly.entity_id
_entity_poly.type
_entity_poly.pdbx_seq_one_letter_code
_entity_poly.pdbx_strand_id
1 'polypeptide(L)'
;MSRTIMAFDFGTKSIGSAIGQEITGTASPLRAFKANDGVPNWDDIEKLIKEWQPNLLVVGLPTDLRGKDLETITPRAKKFANRLHGRFGLPVELHDERLSTTEARSELFEMGGYKALSKGNVDCQSAVIILESWFEAQWG
;
A
#
# COMPACT_ATOMS: atom_id res chain seq x y z
N MET A 1 7.78 -3.74 23.49
CA MET A 1 6.49 -3.13 23.09
C MET A 1 6.17 -3.63 21.69
N SER A 2 4.97 -4.13 21.44
CA SER A 2 4.56 -4.55 20.09
C SER A 2 4.33 -3.31 19.23
N ARG A 3 4.93 -3.22 18.04
CA ARG A 3 4.69 -2.11 17.10
C ARG A 3 3.41 -2.38 16.32
N THR A 4 2.62 -1.34 16.11
CA THR A 4 1.47 -1.33 15.19
C THR A 4 1.89 -0.68 13.87
N ILE A 5 1.64 -1.37 12.76
CA ILE A 5 2.10 -0.95 11.43
C ILE A 5 0.88 -0.79 10.54
N MET A 6 0.82 0.31 9.79
CA MET A 6 -0.23 0.55 8.81
C MET A 6 0.35 0.45 7.41
N ALA A 7 -0.28 -0.34 6.54
CA ALA A 7 0.13 -0.48 5.14
C ALA A 7 -0.85 0.23 4.20
N PHE A 8 -0.32 0.68 3.06
CA PHE A 8 -1.09 1.24 1.96
C PHE A 8 -0.72 0.57 0.63
N ASP A 9 -1.74 0.12 -0.08
CA ASP A 9 -1.65 -0.30 -1.49
C ASP A 9 -1.93 0.93 -2.37
N PHE A 10 -0.91 1.43 -3.08
CA PHE A 10 -1.02 2.64 -3.87
C PHE A 10 -1.65 2.38 -5.25
N GLY A 11 -2.81 2.99 -5.50
CA GLY A 11 -3.42 3.04 -6.82
C GLY A 11 -3.84 4.46 -7.23
N THR A 12 -3.91 4.70 -8.55
CA THR A 12 -4.25 6.03 -9.11
C THR A 12 -5.71 6.41 -8.89
N LYS A 13 -6.62 5.43 -8.80
CA LYS A 13 -8.05 5.64 -8.56
C LYS A 13 -8.47 5.33 -7.11
N SER A 14 -7.72 4.48 -6.43
CA SER A 14 -8.04 4.05 -5.07
C SER A 14 -6.78 3.54 -4.38
N ILE A 15 -6.66 3.83 -3.09
CA ILE A 15 -5.55 3.41 -2.24
C ILE A 15 -6.13 2.52 -1.14
N GLY A 16 -5.75 1.24 -1.09
CA GLY A 16 -6.16 0.32 -0.02
C GLY A 16 -5.39 0.59 1.27
N SER A 17 -5.94 0.24 2.43
CA SER A 17 -5.19 0.28 3.69
C SER A 17 -5.44 -0.91 4.58
N ALA A 18 -4.45 -1.25 5.39
CA ALA A 18 -4.50 -2.32 6.38
C ALA A 18 -3.73 -1.93 7.64
N ILE A 19 -4.05 -2.58 8.75
CA ILE A 19 -3.34 -2.43 10.03
C ILE A 19 -2.91 -3.80 10.52
N GLY A 20 -1.76 -3.88 11.16
CA GLY A 20 -1.23 -5.14 11.68
C GLY A 20 -0.31 -4.92 12.86
N GLN A 21 0.01 -6.02 13.53
CA GLN A 21 0.92 -6.02 14.67
C GLN A 21 2.13 -6.90 14.36
N GLU A 22 3.31 -6.34 14.60
CA GLU A 22 4.55 -7.05 14.32
C GLU A 22 4.72 -8.31 15.16
N ILE A 23 4.18 -8.36 16.37
CA ILE A 23 4.33 -9.56 17.23
C ILE A 23 3.57 -10.78 16.70
N THR A 24 2.42 -10.57 16.04
CA THR A 24 1.61 -11.66 15.49
C THR A 24 1.89 -11.92 14.02
N GLY A 25 2.47 -10.94 13.31
CA GLY A 25 2.66 -10.99 11.85
C GLY A 25 1.34 -10.98 11.07
N THR A 26 0.24 -10.63 11.71
CA THR A 26 -1.09 -10.63 11.09
C THR A 26 -1.54 -9.22 10.79
N ALA A 27 -2.28 -9.08 9.70
CA ALA A 27 -2.90 -7.83 9.31
C ALA A 27 -4.42 -7.97 9.16
N SER A 28 -5.10 -6.84 9.15
CA SER A 28 -6.55 -6.75 8.93
C SER A 28 -6.84 -5.60 7.99
N PRO A 29 -7.77 -5.78 7.04
CA PRO A 29 -8.12 -4.72 6.11
C PRO A 29 -8.81 -3.58 6.85
N LEU A 30 -8.51 -2.35 6.47
CA LEU A 30 -9.24 -1.16 6.89
C LEU A 30 -10.09 -0.67 5.70
N ARG A 31 -10.15 0.66 5.50
CA ARG A 31 -10.89 1.25 4.38
C ARG A 31 -9.96 1.56 3.21
N ALA A 32 -10.53 1.60 2.02
CA ALA A 32 -9.87 2.20 0.87
C ALA A 32 -10.20 3.69 0.76
N PHE A 33 -9.24 4.46 0.30
CA PHE A 33 -9.40 5.87 -0.03
C PHE A 33 -9.63 6.01 -1.52
N LYS A 34 -10.59 6.84 -1.92
CA LYS A 34 -10.67 7.28 -3.32
C LYS A 34 -9.47 8.18 -3.61
N ALA A 35 -8.86 7.99 -4.77
CA ALA A 35 -7.77 8.82 -5.25
C ALA A 35 -8.14 9.42 -6.62
N ASN A 36 -7.75 10.66 -6.84
CA ASN A 36 -7.79 11.29 -8.15
C ASN A 36 -6.36 11.43 -8.64
N ASP A 37 -6.00 10.67 -9.68
CA ASP A 37 -4.64 10.61 -10.21
C ASP A 37 -3.58 10.32 -9.11
N GLY A 38 -3.86 9.37 -8.22
CA GLY A 38 -2.98 8.98 -7.12
C GLY A 38 -2.91 9.99 -5.98
N VAL A 39 -3.83 10.97 -5.95
CA VAL A 39 -3.96 11.92 -4.85
C VAL A 39 -5.23 11.60 -4.07
N PRO A 40 -5.12 11.09 -2.83
CA PRO A 40 -6.27 10.89 -1.95
C PRO A 40 -6.66 12.18 -1.24
N ASN A 41 -7.80 12.16 -0.56
CA ASN A 41 -8.10 13.14 0.48
C ASN A 41 -7.20 12.89 1.70
N TRP A 42 -6.33 13.84 2.03
CA TRP A 42 -5.36 13.70 3.12
C TRP A 42 -6.00 13.75 4.51
N ASP A 43 -7.11 14.46 4.67
CA ASP A 43 -7.81 14.57 5.96
C ASP A 43 -8.38 13.20 6.39
N ASP A 44 -8.80 12.38 5.42
CA ASP A 44 -9.31 11.05 5.70
C ASP A 44 -8.20 10.09 6.09
N ILE A 45 -7.01 10.21 5.50
CA ILE A 45 -5.82 9.44 5.91
C ILE A 45 -5.39 9.89 7.31
N GLU A 46 -5.37 11.20 7.56
CA GLU A 46 -5.01 11.76 8.87
C GLU A 46 -5.91 11.23 9.99
N LYS A 47 -7.23 11.21 9.77
CA LYS A 47 -8.18 10.63 10.72
C LYS A 47 -7.84 9.18 11.04
N LEU A 48 -7.51 8.38 10.02
CA LEU A 48 -7.17 6.96 10.20
C LEU A 48 -5.86 6.80 10.99
N ILE A 49 -4.83 7.60 10.67
CA ILE A 49 -3.56 7.57 11.38
C ILE A 49 -3.74 8.00 12.84
N LYS A 50 -4.56 9.02 13.11
CA LYS A 50 -4.86 9.47 14.49
C LYS A 50 -5.64 8.44 15.30
N GLU A 51 -6.54 7.71 14.65
CA GLU A 51 -7.34 6.65 15.26
C GLU A 51 -6.49 5.45 15.65
N TRP A 52 -5.64 4.97 14.74
CA TRP A 52 -4.87 3.73 14.92
C TRP A 52 -3.46 3.92 15.49
N GLN A 53 -2.93 5.15 15.45
CA GLN A 53 -1.61 5.54 15.96
C GLN A 53 -0.48 4.58 15.58
N PRO A 54 -0.28 4.28 14.27
CA PRO A 54 0.77 3.36 13.85
C PRO A 54 2.16 3.92 14.14
N ASN A 55 3.10 3.04 14.47
CA ASN A 55 4.51 3.38 14.69
C ASN A 55 5.28 3.53 13.37
N LEU A 56 4.82 2.84 12.32
CA LEU A 56 5.44 2.81 11.00
C LEU A 56 4.35 2.72 9.94
N LEU A 57 4.59 3.38 8.80
CA LEU A 57 3.79 3.21 7.60
C LEU A 57 4.57 2.37 6.57
N VAL A 58 3.88 1.44 5.91
CA VAL A 58 4.43 0.66 4.80
C VAL A 58 3.65 1.01 3.54
N VAL A 59 4.35 1.22 2.43
CA VAL A 59 3.73 1.49 1.14
C VAL A 59 4.20 0.45 0.13
N GLY A 60 3.23 -0.15 -0.53
CA GLY A 60 3.45 -1.02 -1.66
C GLY A 60 4.27 -0.39 -2.78
N LEU A 61 5.30 -1.09 -3.25
CA LEU A 61 6.18 -0.64 -4.32
C LEU A 61 6.10 -1.60 -5.51
N PRO A 62 5.29 -1.28 -6.55
CA PRO A 62 5.18 -2.14 -7.72
C PRO A 62 6.52 -2.22 -8.45
N THR A 63 7.01 -3.42 -8.71
CA THR A 63 8.22 -3.67 -9.51
C THR A 63 8.00 -4.78 -10.52
N ASP A 64 8.96 -4.97 -11.43
CA ASP A 64 9.00 -6.13 -12.30
C ASP A 64 9.50 -7.40 -11.59
N LEU A 65 9.43 -8.55 -12.27
CA LEU A 65 9.97 -9.83 -11.76
C LEU A 65 11.45 -9.80 -11.37
N ARG A 66 12.21 -8.79 -11.81
CA ARG A 66 13.63 -8.58 -11.50
C ARG A 66 13.82 -7.52 -10.41
N GLY A 67 12.74 -7.03 -9.80
CA GLY A 67 12.76 -5.96 -8.79
C GLY A 67 13.02 -4.57 -9.35
N LYS A 68 12.92 -4.37 -10.68
CA LYS A 68 13.11 -3.06 -11.30
C LYS A 68 11.83 -2.23 -11.24
N ASP A 69 11.99 -0.94 -10.98
CA ASP A 69 10.92 0.04 -11.05
C ASP A 69 10.12 -0.05 -12.37
N LEU A 70 8.80 0.00 -12.26
CA LEU A 70 7.89 0.26 -13.35
C LEU A 70 7.85 1.76 -13.64
N GLU A 71 8.11 2.16 -14.89
CA GLU A 71 8.40 3.55 -15.27
C GLU A 71 7.33 4.56 -14.85
N THR A 72 6.06 4.17 -14.83
CA THR A 72 4.95 5.09 -14.59
C THR A 72 4.44 5.07 -13.15
N ILE A 73 4.26 3.90 -12.54
CA ILE A 73 3.57 3.75 -11.25
C ILE A 73 4.53 3.78 -10.06
N THR A 74 5.72 3.20 -10.18
CA THR A 74 6.69 3.11 -9.07
C THR A 74 7.16 4.48 -8.59
N PRO A 75 7.49 5.46 -9.47
CA PRO A 75 7.80 6.82 -9.03
C PRO A 75 6.64 7.50 -8.31
N ARG A 76 5.39 7.15 -8.65
CA ARG A 76 4.18 7.71 -8.04
C ARG A 76 3.93 7.13 -6.66
N ALA A 77 4.15 5.82 -6.47
CA ALA A 77 4.12 5.16 -5.16
C ALA A 77 5.21 5.75 -4.23
N LYS A 78 6.45 5.91 -4.72
CA LYS A 78 7.54 6.61 -3.99
C LYS A 78 7.15 8.03 -3.58
N LYS A 79 6.52 8.79 -4.48
CA LYS A 79 6.02 10.15 -4.19
C LYS A 79 4.91 10.14 -3.13
N PHE A 80 4.02 9.15 -3.15
CA PHE A 80 2.99 8.99 -2.14
C PHE A 80 3.61 8.70 -0.75
N ALA A 81 4.58 7.78 -0.67
CA ALA A 81 5.33 7.50 0.55
C ALA A 81 6.03 8.76 1.11
N ASN A 82 6.70 9.53 0.26
CA ASN A 82 7.34 10.79 0.67
C ASN A 82 6.32 11.81 1.22
N ARG A 83 5.12 11.86 0.64
CA ARG A 83 4.04 12.73 1.13
C ARG A 83 3.47 12.26 2.47
N LEU A 84 3.34 10.95 2.69
CA LEU A 84 2.98 10.40 4.00
C LEU A 84 3.98 10.83 5.06
N HIS A 85 5.28 10.64 4.78
CA HIS A 85 6.35 11.03 5.68
C HIS A 85 6.30 12.54 5.99
N GLY A 86 6.30 13.38 4.94
CA GLY A 86 6.32 14.83 5.10
C GLY A 86 5.09 15.42 5.78
N ARG A 87 3.92 14.77 5.70
CA ARG A 87 2.68 15.25 6.32
C ARG A 87 2.52 14.79 7.76
N PHE A 88 2.91 13.55 8.07
CA PHE A 88 2.60 12.92 9.36
C PHE A 88 3.81 12.73 10.26
N GLY A 89 5.03 12.93 9.73
CA GLY A 89 6.28 12.76 10.49
C GLY A 89 6.58 11.32 10.90
N LEU A 90 5.77 10.36 10.44
CA LEU A 90 5.98 8.94 10.71
C LEU A 90 7.06 8.37 9.78
N PRO A 91 7.84 7.37 10.23
CA PRO A 91 8.70 6.62 9.34
C PRO A 91 7.83 5.92 8.29
N VAL A 92 8.35 5.86 7.06
CA VAL A 92 7.68 5.23 5.93
C VAL A 92 8.66 4.31 5.22
N GLU A 93 8.29 3.04 5.07
CA GLU A 93 9.04 2.04 4.33
C GLU A 93 8.32 1.65 3.04
N LEU A 94 9.11 1.29 2.04
CA LEU A 94 8.62 0.75 0.77
C LEU A 94 8.80 -0.76 0.77
N HIS A 95 7.75 -1.50 0.43
CA HIS A 95 7.80 -2.96 0.32
C HIS A 95 7.66 -3.42 -1.13
N ASP A 96 8.57 -4.27 -1.59
CA ASP A 96 8.64 -4.73 -2.99
C ASP A 96 7.44 -5.63 -3.35
N GLU A 97 6.60 -5.18 -4.27
CA GLU A 97 5.51 -5.94 -4.89
C GLU A 97 5.89 -6.36 -6.31
N ARG A 98 6.43 -7.57 -6.44
CA ARG A 98 6.85 -8.09 -7.75
C ARG A 98 5.64 -8.49 -8.58
N LEU A 99 5.47 -7.80 -9.70
CA LEU A 99 4.47 -8.11 -10.72
C LEU A 99 5.06 -8.95 -11.85
N SER A 100 4.24 -9.82 -12.43
CA SER A 100 4.60 -10.69 -13.55
C SER A 100 4.72 -9.90 -14.88
N THR A 101 4.58 -10.57 -16.03
CA THR A 101 5.02 -10.10 -17.36
C THR A 101 4.46 -8.75 -17.82
N THR A 102 4.98 -8.22 -18.92
CA THR A 102 4.51 -6.97 -19.53
C THR A 102 3.02 -7.02 -19.88
N GLU A 103 2.48 -8.17 -20.31
CA GLU A 103 1.03 -8.31 -20.55
C GLU A 103 0.23 -8.22 -19.25
N ALA A 104 0.65 -8.92 -18.19
CA ALA A 104 0.00 -8.85 -16.87
C ALA A 104 0.02 -7.42 -16.30
N ARG A 105 1.07 -6.64 -16.58
CA ARG A 105 1.14 -5.22 -16.22
C ARG A 105 0.21 -4.35 -17.04
N SER A 106 0.15 -4.59 -18.35
CA SER A 106 -0.73 -3.82 -19.24
C SER A 106 -2.19 -4.06 -18.88
N GLU A 107 -2.58 -5.32 -18.64
CA GLU A 107 -3.91 -5.66 -18.12
C GLU A 107 -4.18 -5.03 -16.75
N LEU A 108 -3.27 -5.14 -15.79
CA LEU A 108 -3.42 -4.48 -14.49
C LEU A 108 -3.59 -2.97 -14.64
N PHE A 109 -2.83 -2.32 -15.53
CA PHE A 109 -2.92 -0.88 -15.73
C PHE A 109 -4.24 -0.47 -16.43
N GLU A 110 -4.65 -1.21 -17.46
CA GLU A 110 -5.91 -0.99 -18.20
C GLU A 110 -7.14 -1.27 -17.33
N MET A 111 -7.08 -2.29 -16.47
CA MET A 111 -8.16 -2.66 -15.55
C MET A 111 -8.20 -1.82 -14.26
N GLY A 112 -7.22 -0.94 -14.03
CA GLY A 112 -7.20 -0.03 -12.87
C GLY A 112 -6.58 -0.60 -11.59
N GLY A 113 -5.63 -1.53 -11.72
CA GLY A 113 -4.89 -2.23 -10.67
C GLY A 113 -5.41 -3.64 -10.42
N TYR A 114 -5.00 -4.25 -9.31
CA TYR A 114 -5.45 -5.58 -8.83
C TYR A 114 -6.99 -5.78 -8.72
N LYS A 115 -7.79 -4.73 -8.95
CA LYS A 115 -9.24 -4.66 -8.70
C LYS A 115 -10.13 -5.18 -9.82
N ALA A 116 -9.60 -5.75 -10.88
CA ALA A 116 -10.44 -6.32 -11.93
C ALA A 116 -11.25 -7.55 -11.49
N LEU A 117 -10.87 -8.17 -10.35
CA LEU A 117 -11.48 -9.43 -9.88
C LEU A 117 -12.51 -9.27 -8.74
N SER A 118 -12.78 -8.08 -8.21
CA SER A 118 -13.82 -7.94 -7.17
C SER A 118 -14.60 -6.62 -7.28
N LYS A 119 -15.77 -6.72 -7.91
CA LYS A 119 -16.74 -5.64 -8.07
C LYS A 119 -17.79 -5.76 -6.96
N GLY A 120 -17.45 -5.37 -5.73
CA GLY A 120 -18.41 -5.34 -4.61
C GLY A 120 -17.72 -5.20 -3.26
N ASN A 121 -17.84 -4.01 -2.65
CA ASN A 121 -17.01 -3.53 -1.53
C ASN A 121 -15.52 -3.49 -1.87
N VAL A 122 -14.88 -2.35 -1.61
CA VAL A 122 -13.50 -2.11 -2.04
C VAL A 122 -12.56 -2.94 -1.16
N ASP A 123 -12.36 -4.20 -1.56
CA ASP A 123 -11.52 -5.16 -0.86
C ASP A 123 -10.10 -4.57 -0.71
N CYS A 124 -9.65 -4.47 0.54
CA CYS A 124 -8.33 -3.97 0.91
C CYS A 124 -7.34 -5.12 1.14
N GLN A 125 -7.66 -6.32 0.66
CA GLN A 125 -6.83 -7.50 0.82
C GLN A 125 -5.40 -7.31 0.28
N SER A 126 -5.20 -6.55 -0.79
CA SER A 126 -3.85 -6.22 -1.26
C SER A 126 -3.00 -5.53 -0.19
N ALA A 127 -3.57 -4.57 0.55
CA ALA A 127 -2.88 -3.89 1.65
C ALA A 127 -2.55 -4.85 2.81
N VAL A 128 -3.39 -5.86 3.05
CA VAL A 128 -3.14 -6.93 4.02
C VAL A 128 -1.95 -7.77 3.58
N ILE A 129 -1.96 -8.23 2.32
CA ILE A 129 -0.88 -9.06 1.75
C ILE A 129 0.46 -8.32 1.78
N ILE A 130 0.48 -7.03 1.41
CA ILE A 130 1.68 -6.19 1.51
C ILE A 130 2.23 -6.19 2.92
N LEU A 131 1.36 -6.01 3.92
CA LEU A 131 1.77 -5.89 5.30
C LEU A 131 2.27 -7.21 5.88
N GLU A 132 1.59 -8.31 5.61
CA GLU A 132 2.00 -9.65 6.04
C GLU A 132 3.32 -10.05 5.38
N SER A 133 3.48 -9.80 4.08
CA SER A 133 4.75 -10.03 3.37
C SER A 133 5.88 -9.16 3.91
N TRP A 134 5.61 -7.92 4.33
CA TRP A 134 6.60 -7.07 4.98
C TRP A 134 7.00 -7.65 6.35
N PHE A 135 6.06 -8.15 7.16
CA PHE A 135 6.38 -8.82 8.42
C PHE A 135 7.26 -10.06 8.21
N GLU A 136 6.91 -10.91 7.24
CA GLU A 136 7.73 -12.08 6.88
C GLU A 136 9.17 -11.70 6.53
N ALA A 137 9.35 -10.61 5.78
CA ALA A 137 10.67 -10.11 5.40
C ALA A 137 11.49 -9.56 6.58
N GLN A 138 10.87 -9.13 7.69
CA GLN A 138 11.58 -8.68 8.90
C GLN A 138 12.14 -9.84 9.72
N TRP A 139 11.58 -11.04 9.58
CA TRP A 139 11.99 -12.22 10.33
C TRP A 139 12.95 -13.15 9.59
N GLY A 140 13.19 -12.86 8.30
CA GLY A 140 14.14 -13.57 7.43
C GLY A 140 15.60 -13.22 7.66
#